data_AF-A0A6A0AC02-F1
#
_entry.id   AF-A0A6A0AC02-F1
#
_cell.length_a   1.000
_cell.length_b   1.000
_cell.length_c   1.000
_cell.angle_alpha   90.00
_cell.angle_beta   90.00
_cell.angle_gamma   90.00
#
_symmetry.space_group_name_H-M   'P 1'
#
loop_
_entity.id
_entity.type
_entity.pdbx_description
1 polymer ?
#
loop_
_entity_poly.entity_id
_entity_poly.type
_entity_poly.pdbx_seq_one_letter_code
_entity_poly.pdbx_strand_id
1 'polypeptide(L)'
;MHPRTAADFEILYNELEAWRLQETRKIKDAHLGGDQEQAVLAQLLHKETKLLQTIDRLKINANLENKELRIQHTLGKMSQPKKYELKNGQKVEVHTPFTTRAKELMQLYNGLNLPLLTVDERLDVLLHVKWTAKEFDCNLTRELVELIDREADLLNRGRSPKMLEGLRKRISSLFLTFVETPEFNPEAAAHQVVPMDFEQYLFDKLDRSAPRTTLVPATTSKWDY
;
A
#
# COMPACT_ATOMS: atom_id res chain seq x y z
N MET A 1 22.95 9.54 5.26
CA MET A 1 22.21 8.30 5.56
C MET A 1 20.78 8.46 5.05
N HIS A 2 20.24 7.50 4.29
CA HIS A 2 18.84 7.48 3.86
C HIS A 2 18.14 6.27 4.52
N PRO A 3 17.71 6.39 5.79
CA PRO A 3 17.09 5.27 6.51
C PRO A 3 15.77 4.91 5.84
N ARG A 4 15.57 3.62 5.52
CA ARG A 4 14.35 3.14 4.84
C ARG A 4 13.66 2.04 5.61
N THR A 5 14.39 1.29 6.42
CA THR A 5 13.85 0.16 7.20
C THR A 5 13.68 0.54 8.66
N ALA A 6 12.83 -0.21 9.39
CA ALA A 6 12.67 -0.03 10.83
C ALA A 6 14.01 -0.18 11.57
N ALA A 7 14.87 -1.12 11.14
CA ALA A 7 16.20 -1.33 11.69
C ALA A 7 17.11 -0.09 11.51
N ASP A 8 17.04 0.58 10.35
CA ASP A 8 17.82 1.81 10.13
C ASP A 8 17.41 2.92 11.11
N PHE A 9 16.11 3.03 11.40
CA PHE A 9 15.60 4.00 12.37
C PHE A 9 15.95 3.61 13.81
N GLU A 10 15.94 2.32 14.16
CA GLU A 10 16.39 1.84 15.48
C GLU A 10 17.86 2.21 15.73
N ILE A 11 18.72 2.06 14.72
CA ILE A 11 20.13 2.49 14.81
C ILE A 11 20.20 4.00 15.10
N LEU A 12 19.43 4.83 14.39
CA LEU A 12 19.40 6.28 14.61
C LEU A 12 18.92 6.67 16.02
N TYR A 13 17.88 5.98 16.54
CA TYR A 13 17.42 6.21 17.90
C TYR A 13 18.49 5.80 18.93
N ASN A 14 19.17 4.67 18.72
CA ASN A 14 20.23 4.21 19.61
C ASN A 14 21.44 5.16 19.60
N GLU A 15 21.84 5.68 18.44
CA GLU A 15 22.91 6.68 18.30
C GLU A 15 22.54 8.00 18.99
N LEU A 16 21.29 8.46 18.84
CA LEU A 16 20.79 9.66 19.51
C LEU A 16 20.79 9.51 21.03
N GLU A 17 20.34 8.36 21.53
CA GLU A 17 20.32 8.02 22.94
C GLU A 17 21.75 7.97 23.53
N ALA A 18 22.69 7.34 22.81
CA ALA A 18 24.10 7.30 23.20
C ALA A 18 24.71 8.70 23.23
N TRP A 19 24.43 9.54 22.24
CA TRP A 19 24.86 10.94 22.20
C TRP A 19 24.29 11.74 23.38
N ARG A 20 23.00 11.62 23.68
CA ARG A 20 22.35 12.29 24.81
C ARG A 20 23.00 11.90 26.13
N LEU A 21 23.26 10.61 26.32
CA LEU A 21 23.90 10.09 27.54
C LEU A 21 25.32 10.63 27.69
N GLN A 22 26.11 10.64 26.61
CA GLN A 22 27.47 11.17 26.61
C GLN A 22 27.49 12.67 26.92
N GLU A 23 26.60 13.45 26.31
CA GLU A 23 26.55 14.90 26.50
C GLU A 23 26.03 15.27 27.90
N THR A 24 25.05 14.53 28.41
CA THR A 24 24.57 14.68 29.80
C THR A 24 25.69 14.38 30.80
N ARG A 25 26.52 13.35 30.56
CA ARG A 25 27.68 13.05 31.40
C ARG A 25 28.69 14.21 31.39
N LYS A 26 29.06 14.71 30.22
CA LYS A 26 29.98 15.87 30.11
C LYS A 26 29.48 17.10 30.86
N ILE A 27 28.18 17.39 30.80
CA ILE A 27 27.59 18.55 31.50
C ILE A 27 27.68 18.36 33.02
N LYS A 28 27.38 17.16 33.51
CA LYS A 28 27.48 16.82 34.94
C LYS A 28 28.93 16.85 35.44
N ASP A 29 29.85 16.32 34.64
CA ASP A 29 31.28 16.30 34.97
C ASP A 29 31.93 17.70 34.92
N ALA A 30 31.28 18.68 34.26
CA ALA A 30 31.77 20.06 34.20
C ALA A 30 31.56 20.87 35.50
N HIS A 31 30.86 20.31 36.50
CA HIS A 31 30.63 20.94 37.82
C HIS A 31 30.17 22.41 37.74
N LEU A 32 29.25 22.69 36.81
CA LEU A 32 28.68 24.02 36.61
C LEU A 32 27.78 24.39 37.80
N GLY A 33 27.62 25.68 38.09
CA GLY A 33 26.63 26.13 39.08
C GLY A 33 25.20 25.79 38.64
N GLY A 34 24.27 25.60 39.58
CA GLY A 34 22.92 25.09 39.31
C GLY A 34 22.15 25.82 38.20
N ASP A 35 22.16 27.16 38.18
CA ASP A 35 21.48 27.94 37.15
C ASP A 35 22.10 27.77 35.75
N GLN A 36 23.44 27.65 35.69
CA GLN A 36 24.16 27.45 34.44
C GLN A 36 24.00 26.01 33.92
N GLU A 37 24.04 25.02 34.81
CA GLU A 37 23.77 23.62 34.48
C GLU A 37 22.37 23.45 33.90
N GLN A 38 21.35 24.06 34.52
CA GLN A 38 19.98 23.98 34.05
C GLN A 38 19.80 24.65 32.66
N ALA A 39 20.48 25.77 32.42
CA ALA A 39 20.47 26.42 31.10
C ALA A 39 21.12 25.55 30.01
N VAL A 40 22.23 24.88 30.31
CA VAL A 40 22.93 23.99 29.36
C VAL A 40 22.12 22.72 29.10
N LEU A 41 21.48 22.14 30.13
CA LEU A 41 20.57 21.00 29.98
C LEU A 41 19.34 21.36 29.15
N ALA A 42 18.77 22.56 29.31
CA ALA A 42 17.67 23.03 28.47
C ALA A 42 18.10 23.15 26.99
N GLN A 43 19.33 23.62 26.73
CA GLN A 43 19.88 23.65 25.37
C GLN A 43 20.10 22.24 24.80
N LEU A 44 20.55 21.28 25.62
CA LEU A 44 20.69 19.88 25.21
C LEU A 44 19.34 19.29 24.81
N LEU A 45 18.30 19.49 25.61
CA LEU A 45 16.94 19.03 25.33
C LEU A 45 16.37 19.65 24.05
N HIS A 46 16.65 20.92 23.79
CA HIS A 46 16.27 21.57 22.54
C HIS A 46 16.95 20.93 21.33
N LYS A 47 18.23 20.57 21.44
CA LYS A 47 18.97 19.84 20.38
C LYS A 47 18.39 18.45 20.17
N GLU A 48 18.12 17.69 21.23
CA GLU A 48 17.46 16.38 21.17
C GLU A 48 16.11 16.46 20.46
N THR A 49 15.28 17.43 20.85
CA THR A 49 13.95 17.64 20.24
C THR A 49 14.06 17.92 18.75
N LYS A 50 15.02 18.75 18.31
CA LYS A 50 15.26 19.00 16.88
C LYS A 50 15.73 17.76 16.13
N LEU A 51 16.57 16.93 16.75
CA LEU A 51 17.03 15.67 16.15
C LEU A 51 15.88 14.67 16.01
N LEU A 52 15.04 14.50 17.04
CA LEU A 52 13.84 13.68 16.98
C LEU A 52 12.88 14.15 15.87
N GLN A 53 12.60 15.45 15.79
CA GLN A 53 11.78 16.02 14.71
C GLN A 53 12.37 15.73 13.31
N THR A 54 13.69 15.70 13.20
CA THR A 54 14.38 15.38 11.94
C THR A 54 14.23 13.89 11.61
N ILE A 55 14.38 13.00 12.60
CA ILE A 55 14.15 11.56 12.44
C ILE A 55 12.70 11.29 12.02
N ASP A 56 11.73 11.97 12.64
CA ASP A 56 10.32 11.82 12.29
C ASP A 56 10.02 12.25 10.85
N ARG A 57 10.61 13.36 10.39
CA ARG A 57 10.50 13.79 8.98
C ARG A 57 11.11 12.76 8.02
N LEU A 58 12.27 12.20 8.37
CA LEU A 58 12.89 11.13 7.59
C LEU A 58 12.00 9.88 7.54
N LYS A 59 11.37 9.52 8.66
CA LYS A 59 10.44 8.39 8.73
C LYS A 59 9.19 8.59 7.87
N ILE A 60 8.62 9.80 7.86
CA ILE A 60 7.50 10.13 6.98
C ILE A 60 7.91 10.00 5.50
N ASN A 61 9.04 10.59 5.12
CA ASN A 61 9.53 10.52 3.74
C ASN A 61 9.84 9.08 3.31
N ALA A 62 10.51 8.30 4.17
CA ALA A 62 10.81 6.90 3.91
C ALA A 62 9.52 6.07 3.75
N ASN A 63 8.49 6.33 4.56
CA ASN A 63 7.20 5.64 4.43
C ASN A 63 6.50 5.99 3.11
N LEU A 64 6.60 7.24 2.63
CA LEU A 64 6.04 7.63 1.34
C LEU A 64 6.75 6.90 0.18
N GLU A 65 8.08 6.90 0.17
CA GLU A 65 8.88 6.17 -0.84
C GLU A 65 8.62 4.66 -0.78
N ASN A 66 8.60 4.08 0.42
CA ASN A 66 8.34 2.64 0.61
C ASN A 66 6.92 2.26 0.16
N LYS A 67 5.93 3.14 0.35
CA LYS A 67 4.57 2.91 -0.14
C LYS A 67 4.55 2.86 -1.67
N GLU A 68 5.19 3.81 -2.34
CA GLU A 68 5.29 3.83 -3.80
C GLU A 68 6.01 2.59 -4.34
N LEU A 69 7.13 2.21 -3.74
CA LEU A 69 7.85 0.98 -4.08
C LEU A 69 7.00 -0.27 -3.88
N ARG A 70 6.23 -0.34 -2.79
CA ARG A 70 5.32 -1.46 -2.53
C ARG A 70 4.22 -1.52 -3.59
N ILE A 71 3.62 -0.39 -3.96
CA ILE A 71 2.60 -0.34 -5.02
C ILE A 71 3.19 -0.84 -6.33
N GLN A 72 4.35 -0.32 -6.75
CA GLN A 72 5.02 -0.75 -7.98
C GLN A 72 5.37 -2.25 -7.96
N HIS A 73 5.84 -2.76 -6.83
CA HIS A 73 6.14 -4.18 -6.66
C HIS A 73 4.88 -5.05 -6.75
N THR A 74 3.80 -4.64 -6.10
CA THR A 74 2.51 -5.34 -6.13
C THR A 74 1.92 -5.37 -7.55
N LEU A 75 1.88 -4.22 -8.24
CA LEU A 75 1.43 -4.13 -9.63
C LEU A 75 2.32 -4.96 -10.56
N GLY A 76 3.64 -4.89 -10.36
CA GLY A 76 4.61 -5.69 -11.09
C GLY A 76 4.34 -7.19 -10.94
N LYS A 77 4.09 -7.67 -9.72
CA LYS A 77 3.73 -9.07 -9.45
C LYS A 77 2.43 -9.51 -10.12
N MET A 78 1.39 -8.68 -10.08
CA MET A 78 0.10 -8.99 -10.75
C MET A 78 0.25 -9.14 -12.27
N SER A 79 1.20 -8.42 -12.87
CA SER A 79 1.45 -8.44 -14.32
C SER A 79 2.36 -9.59 -14.80
N GLN A 80 2.96 -10.37 -13.88
CA GLN A 80 3.92 -11.40 -14.26
C GLN A 80 3.25 -12.60 -14.94
N PRO A 81 3.91 -13.20 -15.95
CA PRO A 81 3.42 -14.41 -16.58
C PRO A 81 3.42 -15.58 -15.58
N LYS A 82 2.43 -16.47 -15.70
CA LYS A 82 2.37 -17.68 -14.88
C LYS A 82 3.34 -18.72 -15.42
N LYS A 83 4.13 -19.32 -14.53
CA LYS A 83 5.12 -20.34 -14.88
C LYS A 83 4.50 -21.71 -14.71
N TYR A 84 4.42 -22.47 -15.80
CA TYR A 84 3.92 -23.84 -15.82
C TYR A 84 5.08 -24.80 -16.05
N GLU A 85 5.17 -25.84 -15.24
CA GLU A 85 6.14 -26.92 -15.46
C GLU A 85 5.50 -27.99 -16.35
N LEU A 86 6.12 -28.24 -17.49
CA LEU A 86 5.71 -29.32 -18.39
C LEU A 86 6.15 -30.65 -17.81
N LYS A 87 5.52 -31.75 -18.27
CA LYS A 87 5.88 -33.12 -17.92
C LYS A 87 7.35 -33.47 -18.19
N ASN A 88 8.01 -32.68 -19.03
CA ASN A 88 9.41 -32.87 -19.44
C ASN A 88 10.40 -32.06 -18.56
N GLY A 89 9.93 -31.42 -17.48
CA GLY A 89 10.74 -30.58 -16.58
C GLY A 89 11.06 -29.18 -17.12
N GLN A 90 10.61 -28.85 -18.33
CA GLN A 90 10.74 -27.51 -18.90
C GLN A 90 9.71 -26.56 -18.28
N LYS A 91 10.13 -25.33 -17.95
CA LYS A 91 9.23 -24.28 -17.44
C LYS A 91 8.82 -23.38 -18.60
N VAL A 92 7.52 -23.22 -18.82
CA VAL A 92 6.96 -22.30 -19.83
C VAL A 92 6.25 -21.16 -19.12
N GLU A 93 6.54 -19.94 -19.56
CA GLU A 93 5.88 -18.73 -19.08
C GLU A 93 4.68 -18.42 -19.97
N VAL A 94 3.49 -18.36 -19.39
CA VAL A 94 2.24 -18.13 -20.13
C VAL A 94 1.59 -16.86 -19.59
N HIS A 95 1.35 -15.91 -20.50
CA HIS A 95 0.46 -14.79 -20.23
C HIS A 95 -0.99 -15.24 -20.35
N THR A 96 -1.70 -15.25 -19.22
CA THR A 96 -3.15 -15.42 -19.21
C THR A 96 -3.81 -14.06 -19.55
N PRO A 97 -5.06 -14.05 -20.06
CA PRO A 97 -5.79 -12.80 -20.27
C PRO A 97 -5.83 -11.92 -19.01
N PHE A 98 -5.84 -12.52 -17.81
CA PHE A 98 -5.79 -11.81 -16.53
C PHE A 98 -4.44 -11.11 -16.29
N THR A 99 -3.33 -11.79 -16.53
CA THR A 99 -1.98 -11.18 -16.39
C THR A 99 -1.73 -10.09 -17.43
N THR A 100 -2.27 -10.24 -18.65
CA THR A 100 -2.21 -9.20 -19.69
C THR A 100 -3.02 -7.97 -19.28
N ARG A 101 -4.24 -8.17 -18.79
CA ARG A 101 -5.09 -7.08 -18.26
C ARG A 101 -4.43 -6.38 -17.07
N ALA A 102 -3.85 -7.11 -16.14
CA ALA A 102 -3.10 -6.53 -15.01
C ALA A 102 -1.89 -5.69 -15.49
N LYS A 103 -1.22 -6.11 -16.56
CA LYS A 103 -0.14 -5.35 -17.18
C LYS A 103 -0.62 -4.05 -17.81
N GLU A 104 -1.76 -4.06 -18.49
CA GLU A 104 -2.40 -2.86 -19.05
C GLU A 104 -2.80 -1.87 -17.94
N LEU A 105 -3.44 -2.36 -16.88
CA LEU A 105 -3.80 -1.55 -15.71
C LEU A 105 -2.59 -0.92 -15.02
N MET A 106 -1.50 -1.68 -14.88
CA MET A 106 -0.23 -1.17 -14.35
C MET A 106 0.34 -0.04 -15.25
N GLN A 107 0.30 -0.22 -16.57
CA GLN A 107 0.77 0.80 -17.51
C GLN A 107 -0.06 2.09 -17.42
N LEU A 108 -1.38 1.97 -17.29
CA LEU A 108 -2.27 3.12 -17.09
C LEU A 108 -1.98 3.84 -15.77
N TYR A 109 -1.76 3.09 -14.67
CA TYR A 109 -1.39 3.68 -13.39
C TYR A 109 -0.06 4.44 -13.47
N ASN A 110 0.93 3.87 -14.15
CA ASN A 110 2.22 4.52 -14.36
C ASN A 110 2.08 5.77 -15.24
N GLY A 111 1.26 5.72 -16.29
CA GLY A 111 0.94 6.87 -17.12
C GLY A 111 0.24 8.00 -16.34
N LEU A 112 -0.64 7.65 -15.39
CA LEU A 112 -1.31 8.64 -14.53
C LEU A 112 -0.34 9.38 -13.60
N ASN A 113 0.73 8.71 -13.17
CA ASN A 113 1.72 9.27 -12.25
C ASN A 113 2.94 9.89 -12.94
N LEU A 114 3.03 9.82 -14.27
CA LEU A 114 4.17 10.35 -15.00
C LEU A 114 4.21 11.89 -14.91
N PRO A 115 5.30 12.49 -14.39
CA PRO A 115 5.44 13.94 -14.38
C PRO A 115 5.76 14.45 -15.80
N LEU A 116 5.51 15.75 -16.02
CA LEU A 116 5.96 16.49 -17.22
C LEU A 116 5.32 16.07 -18.57
N LEU A 117 4.14 15.45 -18.55
CA LEU A 117 3.36 15.21 -19.77
C LEU A 117 2.90 16.52 -20.41
N THR A 118 2.87 16.54 -21.75
CA THR A 118 2.15 17.56 -22.50
C THR A 118 0.64 17.46 -22.23
N VAL A 119 -0.12 18.51 -22.56
CA VAL A 119 -1.57 18.51 -22.36
C VAL A 119 -2.23 17.39 -23.17
N ASP A 120 -1.83 17.20 -24.42
CA ASP A 120 -2.40 16.19 -25.31
C ASP A 120 -2.09 14.78 -24.83
N GLU A 121 -0.83 14.47 -24.49
CA GLU A 121 -0.48 13.16 -23.92
C GLU A 121 -1.22 12.87 -22.63
N ARG A 122 -1.43 13.90 -21.79
CA ARG A 122 -2.20 13.74 -20.55
C ARG A 122 -3.66 13.46 -20.84
N LEU A 123 -4.27 14.17 -21.77
CA LEU A 123 -5.66 13.94 -22.19
C LEU A 123 -5.83 12.54 -22.77
N ASP A 124 -4.86 12.05 -23.55
CA ASP A 124 -4.86 10.68 -24.07
C ASP A 124 -4.82 9.66 -22.94
N VAL A 125 -3.93 9.79 -21.96
CA VAL A 125 -3.89 8.87 -20.80
C VAL A 125 -5.21 8.90 -20.04
N LEU A 126 -5.75 10.09 -19.77
CA LEU A 126 -7.05 10.26 -19.10
C LEU A 126 -8.19 9.61 -19.88
N LEU A 127 -8.16 9.70 -21.20
CA LEU A 127 -9.12 9.03 -22.07
C LEU A 127 -9.01 7.51 -21.88
N HIS A 128 -7.83 6.92 -22.05
CA HIS A 128 -7.67 5.46 -21.89
C HIS A 128 -8.17 4.97 -20.53
N VAL A 129 -7.84 5.66 -19.44
CA VAL A 129 -8.33 5.33 -18.09
C VAL A 129 -9.86 5.42 -18.00
N LYS A 130 -10.47 6.45 -18.60
CA LYS A 130 -11.93 6.62 -18.64
C LYS A 130 -12.61 5.46 -19.35
N TRP A 131 -12.07 4.97 -20.47
CA TRP A 131 -12.63 3.84 -21.20
C TRP A 131 -12.54 2.55 -20.38
N THR A 132 -11.39 2.28 -19.76
CA THR A 132 -11.24 1.10 -18.89
C THR A 132 -12.16 1.14 -17.67
N ALA A 133 -12.36 2.32 -17.06
CA ALA A 133 -13.26 2.48 -15.93
C ALA A 133 -14.74 2.28 -16.32
N LYS A 134 -15.12 2.64 -17.55
CA LYS A 134 -16.49 2.47 -18.07
C LYS A 134 -16.88 1.03 -18.36
N GLU A 135 -15.94 0.08 -18.33
CA GLU A 135 -16.27 -1.35 -18.43
C GLU A 135 -17.13 -1.84 -17.25
N PHE A 136 -17.10 -1.13 -16.12
CA PHE A 136 -17.86 -1.47 -14.92
C PHE A 136 -18.64 -0.27 -14.39
N ASP A 137 -19.94 -0.48 -14.14
CA ASP A 137 -20.81 0.54 -13.56
C ASP A 137 -20.90 0.39 -12.04
N CYS A 138 -20.03 1.08 -11.31
CA CYS A 138 -20.08 1.14 -9.84
C CYS A 138 -19.82 2.57 -9.33
N ASN A 139 -20.05 2.81 -8.04
CA ASN A 139 -19.85 4.15 -7.46
C ASN A 139 -18.39 4.62 -7.59
N LEU A 140 -17.43 3.70 -7.46
CA LEU A 140 -16.00 3.99 -7.61
C LEU A 140 -15.66 4.47 -9.02
N THR A 141 -16.13 3.77 -10.06
CA THR A 141 -15.84 4.13 -11.45
C THR A 141 -16.55 5.40 -11.87
N ARG A 142 -17.77 5.67 -11.37
CA ARG A 142 -18.48 6.94 -11.58
C ARG A 142 -17.71 8.12 -11.01
N GLU A 143 -17.27 8.02 -9.75
CA GLU A 143 -16.45 9.06 -9.12
C GLU A 143 -15.13 9.28 -9.90
N LEU A 144 -14.46 8.19 -10.29
CA LEU A 144 -13.24 8.26 -11.08
C LEU A 144 -13.46 8.99 -12.41
N VAL A 145 -14.53 8.66 -13.15
CA VAL A 145 -14.86 9.29 -14.43
C VAL A 145 -15.18 10.78 -14.26
N GLU A 146 -15.94 11.16 -13.22
CA GLU A 146 -16.23 12.57 -12.92
C GLU A 146 -14.96 13.38 -12.63
N LEU A 147 -14.03 12.81 -11.86
CA LEU A 147 -12.76 13.47 -11.57
C LEU A 147 -11.87 13.60 -12.81
N ILE A 148 -11.86 12.59 -13.68
CA ILE A 148 -11.15 12.62 -14.96
C ILE A 148 -11.72 13.71 -15.87
N ASP A 149 -13.03 13.80 -16.00
CA ASP A 149 -13.69 14.81 -16.82
C ASP A 149 -13.41 16.22 -16.28
N ARG A 150 -13.40 16.38 -14.95
CA ARG A 150 -12.99 17.63 -14.31
C ARG A 150 -11.52 17.97 -14.57
N GLU A 151 -10.60 17.00 -14.57
CA GLU A 151 -9.19 17.26 -14.90
C GLU A 151 -9.06 17.71 -16.36
N ALA A 152 -9.70 16.99 -17.29
CA ALA A 152 -9.70 17.31 -18.72
C ALA A 152 -10.24 18.71 -19.00
N ASP A 153 -11.37 19.09 -18.37
CA ASP A 153 -11.94 20.43 -18.50
C ASP A 153 -10.99 21.53 -18.01
N LEU A 154 -10.30 21.30 -16.89
CA LEU A 154 -9.36 22.28 -16.36
C LEU A 154 -8.09 22.41 -17.22
N LEU A 155 -7.64 21.29 -17.81
CA LEU A 155 -6.53 21.27 -18.77
C LEU A 155 -6.90 22.02 -20.05
N ASN A 156 -8.07 21.76 -20.62
CA ASN A 156 -8.58 22.47 -21.81
C ASN A 156 -8.74 23.98 -21.59
N ARG A 157 -8.99 24.40 -20.35
CA ARG A 157 -9.04 25.82 -19.95
C ARG A 157 -7.67 26.43 -19.64
N GLY A 158 -6.58 25.70 -19.84
CA GLY A 158 -5.21 26.18 -19.63
C GLY A 158 -4.83 26.43 -18.16
N ARG A 159 -5.46 25.73 -17.21
CA ARG A 159 -5.12 25.89 -15.79
C ARG A 159 -3.73 25.34 -15.48
N SER A 160 -3.03 25.98 -14.55
CA SER A 160 -1.67 25.56 -14.19
C SER A 160 -1.64 24.15 -13.59
N PRO A 161 -0.64 23.32 -13.93
CA PRO A 161 -0.53 21.94 -13.44
C PRO A 161 -0.35 21.86 -11.92
N LYS A 162 0.21 22.90 -11.28
CA LYS A 162 0.36 22.97 -9.82
C LYS A 162 -0.98 22.93 -9.08
N MET A 163 -2.01 23.57 -9.63
CA MET A 163 -3.36 23.56 -9.02
C MET A 163 -4.06 22.20 -9.18
N LEU A 164 -3.61 21.37 -10.14
CA LEU A 164 -4.17 20.06 -10.44
C LEU A 164 -3.52 18.94 -9.61
N GLU A 165 -2.46 19.22 -8.85
CA GLU A 165 -1.71 18.18 -8.13
C GLU A 165 -2.58 17.38 -7.15
N GLY A 166 -3.45 18.06 -6.40
CA GLY A 166 -4.39 17.40 -5.49
C GLY A 166 -5.42 16.54 -6.23
N LEU A 167 -5.91 17.02 -7.38
CA LEU A 167 -6.85 16.28 -8.22
C LEU A 167 -6.19 15.02 -8.81
N ARG A 168 -4.97 15.16 -9.34
CA ARG A 168 -4.17 14.06 -9.87
C ARG A 168 -3.90 12.99 -8.81
N LYS A 169 -3.49 13.40 -7.60
CA LYS A 169 -3.28 12.47 -6.46
C LYS A 169 -4.54 11.70 -6.11
N ARG A 170 -5.71 12.34 -6.15
CA ARG A 170 -7.00 11.68 -5.90
C ARG A 170 -7.37 10.70 -7.00
N ILE A 171 -7.21 11.08 -8.27
CA ILE A 171 -7.44 10.20 -9.43
C ILE A 171 -6.53 8.98 -9.36
N SER A 172 -5.22 9.16 -9.14
CA SER A 172 -4.28 8.04 -9.01
C SER A 172 -4.60 7.12 -7.83
N SER A 173 -5.04 7.68 -6.70
CA SER A 173 -5.42 6.88 -5.52
C SER A 173 -6.70 6.07 -5.77
N LEU A 174 -7.73 6.68 -6.38
CA LEU A 174 -8.97 5.98 -6.75
C LEU A 174 -8.72 4.91 -7.81
N PHE A 175 -7.88 5.20 -8.80
CA PHE A 175 -7.51 4.23 -9.81
C PHE A 175 -6.72 3.07 -9.21
N LEU A 176 -5.85 3.32 -8.22
CA LEU A 176 -5.18 2.24 -7.49
C LEU A 176 -6.19 1.34 -6.76
N THR A 177 -7.18 1.92 -6.08
CA THR A 177 -8.26 1.14 -5.44
C THR A 177 -9.04 0.31 -6.47
N PHE A 178 -9.29 0.87 -7.66
CA PHE A 178 -9.90 0.13 -8.77
C PHE A 178 -9.03 -1.07 -9.19
N VAL A 179 -7.72 -0.90 -9.35
CA VAL A 179 -6.80 -1.99 -9.74
C VAL A 179 -6.62 -3.05 -8.63
N GLU A 180 -6.73 -2.65 -7.36
CA GLU A 180 -6.65 -3.55 -6.20
C GLU A 180 -7.95 -4.33 -5.93
N THR A 181 -9.07 -3.96 -6.57
CA THR A 181 -10.35 -4.63 -6.36
C THR A 181 -10.42 -5.93 -7.19
N PRO A 182 -10.65 -7.10 -6.57
CA PRO A 182 -10.69 -8.39 -7.27
C PRO A 182 -11.73 -8.49 -8.40
N GLU A 183 -12.82 -7.74 -8.30
CA GLU A 183 -13.89 -7.70 -9.32
C GLU A 183 -13.38 -7.15 -10.66
N PHE A 184 -12.42 -6.23 -10.63
CA PHE A 184 -11.86 -5.58 -11.81
C PHE A 184 -10.52 -6.18 -12.25
N ASN A 185 -9.79 -6.77 -11.29
CA ASN A 185 -8.53 -7.45 -11.50
C ASN A 185 -8.49 -8.78 -10.73
N PRO A 186 -8.76 -9.92 -11.38
CA PRO A 186 -8.76 -11.23 -10.72
C PRO A 186 -7.41 -11.60 -10.07
N GLU A 187 -6.29 -11.08 -10.57
CA GLU A 187 -4.96 -11.30 -9.96
C GLU A 187 -4.78 -10.49 -8.66
N ALA A 188 -5.63 -9.50 -8.40
CA ALA A 188 -5.62 -8.76 -7.13
C ALA A 188 -6.10 -9.60 -5.95
N ALA A 189 -6.95 -10.61 -6.18
CA ALA A 189 -7.41 -11.53 -5.15
C ALA A 189 -6.24 -12.29 -4.47
N ALA A 190 -5.17 -12.57 -5.21
CA ALA A 190 -3.99 -13.25 -4.69
C ALA A 190 -3.11 -12.35 -3.79
N HIS A 191 -3.31 -11.04 -3.85
CA HIS A 191 -2.49 -10.04 -3.16
C HIS A 191 -3.28 -9.18 -2.16
N GLN A 192 -4.60 -9.32 -2.12
CA GLN A 192 -5.42 -8.73 -1.07
C GLN A 192 -5.17 -9.50 0.23
N VAL A 193 -4.67 -8.81 1.26
CA VAL A 193 -4.65 -9.35 2.61
C VAL A 193 -6.11 -9.39 3.06
N VAL A 194 -6.81 -10.49 2.77
CA VAL A 194 -8.14 -10.72 3.32
C VAL A 194 -7.96 -10.78 4.83
N PRO A 195 -8.57 -9.89 5.62
CA PRO A 195 -8.59 -10.04 7.06
C PRO A 195 -9.23 -11.40 7.33
N MET A 196 -8.44 -12.32 7.89
CA MET A 196 -8.99 -13.58 8.37
C MET A 196 -10.13 -13.24 9.33
N ASP A 197 -11.36 -13.56 8.95
CA ASP A 197 -12.49 -13.45 9.85
C ASP A 197 -12.26 -14.45 10.98
N PHE A 198 -11.85 -13.92 12.13
CA PHE A 198 -11.41 -14.72 13.27
C PHE A 198 -12.57 -15.57 13.80
N GLU A 199 -13.80 -15.08 13.68
CA GLU A 199 -15.00 -15.83 14.04
C GLU A 199 -15.19 -17.01 13.10
N GLN A 200 -15.12 -16.78 11.79
CA GLN A 200 -15.28 -17.85 10.80
C GLN A 200 -14.18 -18.92 10.90
N TYR A 201 -12.94 -18.53 11.20
CA TYR A 201 -11.83 -19.45 11.46
C TYR A 201 -12.04 -20.28 12.74
N LEU A 202 -12.56 -19.67 13.81
CA LEU A 202 -12.90 -20.39 15.04
C LEU A 202 -14.06 -21.37 14.81
N PHE A 203 -15.11 -20.96 14.08
CA PHE A 203 -16.23 -21.83 13.73
C PHE A 203 -15.77 -23.05 12.92
N ASP A 204 -14.97 -22.88 11.87
CA ASP A 204 -14.49 -24.00 11.04
C ASP A 204 -13.55 -24.95 11.83
N LYS A 205 -12.78 -24.43 12.79
CA LYS A 205 -11.97 -25.28 13.69
C LYS A 205 -12.82 -26.06 14.69
N LEU A 206 -13.86 -25.45 15.24
CA LEU A 206 -14.76 -26.10 16.20
C LEU A 206 -15.60 -27.18 15.52
N ASP A 207 -16.08 -26.93 14.30
CA ASP A 207 -16.89 -27.88 13.53
C ASP A 207 -16.06 -29.10 13.09
N ARG A 208 -14.80 -28.91 12.72
CA ARG A 208 -13.86 -30.03 12.44
C ARG A 208 -13.46 -30.84 13.67
N SER A 209 -13.62 -30.28 14.88
CA SER A 209 -13.34 -30.97 16.13
C SER A 209 -14.54 -31.74 16.69
N ALA A 210 -15.74 -31.54 16.13
CA ALA A 210 -16.92 -32.27 16.52
C ALA A 210 -16.86 -33.71 15.95
N PRO A 211 -16.95 -34.75 16.78
CA PRO A 211 -17.08 -36.11 16.28
C PRO A 211 -18.38 -36.19 15.46
N ARG A 212 -18.28 -36.69 14.22
CA ARG A 212 -19.47 -37.03 13.42
C ARG A 212 -20.26 -38.08 14.19
N THR A 213 -21.29 -37.65 14.91
CA THR A 213 -22.30 -38.55 15.47
C THR A 213 -23.02 -39.19 14.30
N THR A 214 -22.59 -40.40 13.93
CA THR A 214 -23.35 -41.27 13.03
C THR A 214 -24.67 -41.58 13.72
N LEU A 215 -25.73 -40.88 13.35
CA LEU A 215 -27.09 -41.28 13.69
C LEU A 215 -27.33 -42.62 13.00
N VAL A 216 -27.31 -43.70 13.79
CA VAL A 216 -27.74 -45.03 13.35
C VAL A 216 -29.23 -44.93 13.00
N PRO A 217 -29.67 -45.27 11.77
CA PRO A 217 -31.09 -45.22 11.43
C PRO A 217 -31.84 -46.26 12.26
N ALA A 218 -32.87 -45.81 12.98
CA ALA A 218 -33.75 -46.68 13.77
C ALA A 218 -34.45 -47.69 12.85
N THR A 219 -34.17 -48.98 13.07
CA THR A 219 -34.89 -50.09 12.45
C THR A 219 -36.33 -50.10 12.97
N THR A 220 -37.29 -49.71 12.13
CA THR A 220 -38.71 -49.91 12.38
C THR A 220 -39.02 -51.41 12.33
N SER A 221 -39.18 -52.03 13.50
CA SER A 221 -39.72 -53.38 13.66
C SER A 221 -41.19 -53.38 13.27
N LYS A 222 -41.51 -54.06 12.16
CA LYS A 222 -42.88 -54.49 11.83
C LYS A 222 -43.34 -55.48 12.89
N TRP A 223 -44.44 -55.18 13.58
CA TRP A 223 -45.22 -56.19 14.28
C TRP A 223 -46.29 -56.67 13.30
N ASP A 224 -46.12 -57.90 12.82
CA ASP A 224 -47.19 -58.70 12.21
C ASP A 224 -47.86 -59.48 13.35
N TYR A 225 -49.15 -59.21 13.60
CA TYR A 225 -50.26 -60.15 13.82
C TYR A 225 -51.52 -59.40 14.24
#